data_AF-A0A955ERZ4-F1
#
_entry.id   AF-A0A955ERZ4-F1
#
_cell.length_a   1.000
_cell.length_b   1.000
_cell.length_c   1.000
_cell.angle_alpha   90.00
_cell.angle_beta   90.00
_cell.angle_gamma   90.00
#
_symmetry.space_group_name_H-M   'P 1'
#
loop_
_entity.id
_entity.type
_entity.pdbx_description
1 polymer ?
#
loop_
_entity_poly.entity_id
_entity_poly.type
_entity_poly.pdbx_seq_one_letter_code
_entity_poly.pdbx_strand_id
1 'polypeptide(L)' 'MSEVTVNVRLRAREPEAEPPADRIPRAARVLALAHKWRGLIRSGAVKDQAELARLVGVSRARVTQVMG' A
#
# COMPACT_ATOMS: atom_id res chain seq x y z
N MET A 1 20.65 26.41 -29.54
CA MET A 1 20.21 26.25 -28.15
C MET A 1 19.39 24.98 -28.10
N SER A 2 19.88 23.95 -27.41
CA SER A 2 19.35 22.59 -27.46
C SER A 2 18.17 22.42 -26.50
N GLU A 3 16.99 22.09 -27.02
CA GLU A 3 15.85 21.66 -26.18
C GLU A 3 16.01 20.18 -25.83
N VAL A 4 16.37 19.91 -24.58
CA VAL A 4 16.36 18.58 -23.99
C VAL A 4 14.90 18.21 -23.71
N THR A 5 14.27 17.50 -24.65
CA THR A 5 12.93 16.93 -24.44
C THR A 5 13.04 15.72 -23.52
N VAL A 6 12.58 15.84 -22.28
CA VAL A 6 12.45 14.73 -21.34
C VAL A 6 11.31 13.84 -21.79
N ASN A 7 11.65 12.71 -22.42
CA ASN A 7 10.68 11.76 -22.95
C ASN A 7 10.37 10.70 -21.89
N VAL A 8 9.34 10.94 -21.07
CA VAL A 8 8.81 9.91 -20.16
C VAL A 8 8.07 8.88 -21.00
N ARG A 9 8.76 7.80 -21.38
CA ARG A 9 8.12 6.61 -21.95
C ARG A 9 7.26 5.95 -20.86
N LEU A 10 6.03 6.42 -20.71
CA LEU A 10 4.97 5.65 -20.07
C LEU A 10 4.79 4.40 -20.94
N ARG A 11 5.35 3.27 -20.52
CA ARG A 11 5.00 1.98 -21.13
C ARG A 11 3.51 1.80 -20.87
N ALA A 12 2.70 1.99 -21.90
CA ALA A 12 1.29 1.65 -21.84
C ALA A 12 1.20 0.17 -21.49
N ARG A 13 0.77 -0.12 -20.27
CA ARG A 13 0.41 -1.48 -19.88
C ARG A 13 -0.80 -1.83 -20.76
N GLU A 14 -0.64 -2.88 -21.56
CA GLU A 14 -1.72 -3.51 -22.32
C GLU A 14 -2.94 -3.68 -21.38
N PRO A 15 -4.19 -3.42 -21.84
CA PRO A 15 -5.35 -3.42 -20.96
C PRO A 15 -5.55 -4.83 -20.40
N GLU A 16 -4.98 -5.05 -19.23
CA GLU A 16 -5.18 -6.27 -18.46
C GLU A 16 -6.66 -6.31 -18.12
N ALA A 17 -7.33 -7.36 -18.61
CA ALA A 17 -8.78 -7.53 -18.51
C ALA A 17 -9.30 -7.01 -17.18
N GLU A 18 -10.25 -6.08 -17.23
CA GLU A 18 -10.79 -5.47 -16.02
C GLU A 18 -11.20 -6.59 -15.05
N PRO A 19 -10.69 -6.58 -13.80
CA PRO A 19 -11.12 -7.55 -12.83
C PRO A 19 -12.65 -7.45 -12.72
N PRO A 20 -13.37 -8.57 -12.58
CA PRO A 20 -14.82 -8.52 -12.47
C PRO A 20 -15.20 -7.50 -11.40
N ALA A 21 -16.14 -6.60 -11.74
CA ALA A 21 -16.49 -5.41 -10.96
C ALA A 21 -16.77 -5.71 -9.47
N ASP A 22 -17.15 -6.95 -9.16
CA ASP A 22 -17.46 -7.42 -7.82
C ASP A 22 -16.22 -7.72 -6.94
N ARG A 23 -15.00 -7.72 -7.49
CA ARG A 23 -13.77 -8.07 -6.76
C ARG A 23 -12.96 -6.84 -6.40
N ILE A 24 -12.90 -6.54 -5.10
CA ILE A 24 -11.99 -5.52 -4.56
C ILE A 24 -10.53 -5.86 -4.95
N PRO A 25 -9.77 -4.94 -5.57
CA PRO A 25 -8.38 -5.19 -5.88
C PRO A 25 -7.56 -5.51 -4.62
N ARG A 26 -6.59 -6.44 -4.71
CA ARG A 26 -5.69 -6.76 -3.58
C ARG A 26 -4.99 -5.51 -3.04
N ALA A 27 -4.57 -4.61 -3.93
CA ALA A 27 -3.94 -3.34 -3.56
C ALA A 27 -4.86 -2.46 -2.69
N ALA A 28 -6.15 -2.36 -3.04
CA ALA A 28 -7.12 -1.60 -2.27
C ALA A 28 -7.29 -2.17 -0.84
N ARG A 29 -7.28 -3.50 -0.69
CA ARG A 29 -7.33 -4.14 0.64
C ARG A 29 -6.09 -3.83 1.48
N VAL A 30 -4.91 -3.87 0.87
CA VAL A 30 -3.65 -3.52 1.55
C VAL A 30 -3.64 -2.04 1.96
N LEU A 31 -4.08 -1.15 1.06
CA LEU A 31 -4.21 0.28 1.36
C LEU A 31 -5.15 0.55 2.53
N ALA A 32 -6.33 -0.09 2.54
CA ALA A 32 -7.27 0.04 3.64
C ALA A 32 -6.68 -0.45 4.97
N LEU A 33 -5.97 -1.58 4.96
CA LEU A 33 -5.29 -2.11 6.13
C LEU A 33 -4.20 -1.15 6.64
N ALA A 34 -3.38 -0.62 5.74
CA ALA A 34 -2.32 0.32 6.05
C ALA A 34 -2.89 1.64 6.60
N HIS A 35 -4.02 2.12 6.07
CA HIS A 35 -4.71 3.29 6.58
C HIS A 35 -5.23 3.06 8.01
N LYS A 36 -5.89 1.92 8.26
CA LYS A 36 -6.37 1.55 9.60
C LYS A 36 -5.23 1.50 10.62
N TRP A 37 -4.13 0.83 10.28
CA TRP A 37 -2.97 0.70 11.15
C TRP A 37 -2.29 2.05 11.42
N ARG A 38 -2.15 2.91 10.41
CA ARG A 38 -1.71 4.31 10.59
C ARG A 38 -2.61 5.05 11.57
N GLY A 39 -3.92 4.87 11.46
CA GLY A 39 -4.89 5.47 12.38
C GLY A 39 -4.71 5.03 13.83
N LEU A 40 -4.50 3.73 14.06
CA LEU A 40 -4.26 3.19 15.40
C LEU A 40 -2.98 3.75 16.03
N ILE A 41 -1.90 3.87 15.25
CA ILE A 41 -0.65 4.44 15.75
C ILE A 41 -0.79 5.94 16.01
N ARG A 42 -1.40 6.70 15.09
CA ARG A 42 -1.61 8.15 15.25
C ARG A 42 -2.52 8.51 16.42
N SER A 43 -3.52 7.69 16.71
CA SER A 43 -4.41 7.89 17.85
C SER A 43 -3.78 7.51 19.19
N GLY A 44 -2.61 6.88 19.19
CA GLY A 44 -1.97 6.35 20.40
C GLY A 44 -2.61 5.07 20.93
N ALA A 45 -3.61 4.51 20.24
CA ALA A 45 -4.24 3.24 20.60
C ALA A 45 -3.27 2.05 20.48
N VAL A 46 -2.25 2.19 19.64
CA VAL A 46 -1.12 1.27 19.53
C VAL A 46 0.17 2.11 19.47
N LYS A 47 1.16 1.79 20.31
CA LYS A 47 2.39 2.57 20.47
C LYS A 47 3.22 2.61 19.20
N ASP A 48 3.42 1.47 18.56
CA ASP A 48 4.33 1.32 17.42
C ASP A 48 4.00 0.08 16.57
N GLN A 49 4.74 -0.06 15.46
CA GLN A 49 4.59 -1.20 14.54
C GLN A 49 4.96 -2.55 15.19
N ALA A 50 5.81 -2.56 16.22
CA ALA A 50 6.20 -3.78 16.91
C ALA A 50 5.09 -4.27 17.84
N GLU A 51 4.40 -3.37 18.52
CA GLU A 51 3.19 -3.68 19.28
C GLU A 51 2.06 -4.12 18.37
N LEU A 52 1.84 -3.42 17.27
CA LEU A 52 0.85 -3.81 16.26
C LEU A 52 1.06 -5.24 15.75
N ALA A 53 2.32 -5.60 15.45
CA ALA A 53 2.69 -6.94 14.99
C ALA A 53 2.29 -8.02 16.02
N ARG A 54 2.54 -7.77 17.32
CA ARG A 54 2.16 -8.68 18.40
C ARG A 54 0.64 -8.80 18.53
N LEU A 55 -0.09 -7.70 18.47
CA LEU A 55 -1.55 -7.67 18.59
C LEU A 55 -2.26 -8.39 17.43
N VAL A 56 -1.76 -8.23 16.22
CA VAL A 56 -2.34 -8.83 15.01
C VAL A 56 -1.86 -10.28 14.78
N GLY A 57 -0.79 -10.71 15.47
CA GLY A 57 -0.23 -12.05 15.33
C GLY A 57 0.59 -12.24 14.05
N VAL A 58 1.26 -11.18 13.59
CA VAL A 58 2.09 -11.20 12.37
C VAL A 58 3.52 -10.75 12.66
N SER A 59 4.46 -11.05 11.76
CA SER A 59 5.83 -10.55 11.89
C SER A 59 5.90 -9.03 11.68
N ARG A 60 6.93 -8.38 12.26
CA ARG A 60 7.19 -6.95 12.02
C ARG A 60 7.42 -6.65 10.54
N ALA A 61 8.15 -7.54 9.84
CA ALA A 61 8.37 -7.41 8.41
C ALA A 61 7.05 -7.37 7.62
N ARG A 62 6.04 -8.16 8.04
CA ARG A 62 4.72 -8.12 7.42
C ARG A 62 4.01 -6.79 7.65
N VAL A 63 4.16 -6.19 8.83
CA VAL A 63 3.64 -4.85 9.10
C VAL A 63 4.27 -3.83 8.16
N THR A 64 5.60 -3.83 8.04
CA THR A 64 6.33 -2.94 7.13
C THR A 64 5.89 -3.10 5.67
N GLN A 65 5.74 -4.34 5.19
CA GLN A 65 5.27 -4.61 3.82
C GLN A 65 3.88 -4.04 3.51
N VAL A 66 2.98 -4.00 4.48
CA VAL A 66 1.65 -3.41 4.31
C VAL A 66 1.71 -1.90 4.43
N MET A 67 2.54 -1.37 5.33
CA MET A 67 2.62 0.06 5.60
C MET A 67 3.34 0.83 4.49
N GLY A 68 4.29 0.17 3.80
CA GLY A 68 5.16 0.77 2.78
C GLY A 68 6.26 1.60 3.41
#